data_AF-A0A6J4T641-F1
#
_entry.id   AF-A0A6J4T641-F1
#
_cell.length_a   1.000
_cell.length_b   1.000
_cell.length_c   1.000
_cell.angle_alpha   90.00
_cell.angle_beta   90.00
_cell.angle_gamma   90.00
#
_symmetry.space_group_name_H-M   'P 1'
#
loop_
_entity.id
_entity.type
_entity.pdbx_description
1 polymer ?
#
loop_
_entity_poly.entity_id
_entity_poly.type
_entity_poly.pdbx_seq_one_letter_code
_entity_poly.pdbx_strand_id
1 'polypeptide(L)' 'MFTILSVAQVFIAVVLIFLVLLHSGKDAGMSGAFGVGGGGGNVGGSLMERNLDRWTILFAVVFVVNTVVLLKLGE' A
#
# COMPACT_ATOMS: atom_id res chain seq x y z
N MET A 1 16.64 21.04 5.66
CA MET A 1 16.77 19.59 5.36
C MET A 1 15.71 18.79 6.11
N PHE A 2 15.69 18.85 7.45
CA PHE A 2 14.71 18.14 8.29
C PHE A 2 13.23 18.35 7.89
N THR A 3 12.80 19.61 7.72
CA THR A 3 11.40 19.93 7.32
C THR A 3 10.99 19.29 6.00
N ILE A 4 11.90 19.19 5.03
CA ILE A 4 11.63 18.61 3.71
C ILE A 4 11.40 17.10 3.85
N LEU A 5 12.22 16.42 4.66
CA LEU A 5 12.07 14.99 4.95
C LEU A 5 10.77 14.71 5.72
N SER A 6 10.40 15.56 6.67
CA SER A 6 9.13 15.43 7.42
C SER A 6 7.90 15.61 6.53
N VAL A 7 7.91 16.58 5.61
CA VAL A 7 6.80 16.75 4.66
C VAL A 7 6.73 15.56 3.69
N ALA A 8 7.87 15.10 3.17
CA ALA A 8 7.93 13.92 2.31
C ALA A 8 7.42 12.66 3.03
N GLN A 9 7.75 12.50 4.32
CA GLN A 9 7.31 11.39 5.15
C GLN A 9 5.79 11.34 5.29
N VAL A 10 5.14 12.49 5.54
CA VAL A 10 3.67 12.58 5.61
C VAL A 10 3.05 12.20 4.26
N PHE A 11 3.62 12.68 3.15
CA PHE A 11 3.13 12.34 1.82
C PHE A 11 3.23 10.83 1.52
N ILE A 12 4.39 10.22 1.81
CA ILE A 12 4.61 8.78 1.63
C ILE A 12 3.63 7.97 2.49
N ALA A 13 3.34 8.41 3.71
CA ALA A 13 2.37 7.76 4.59
C ALA A 13 0.96 7.76 3.98
N VAL A 14 0.50 8.90 3.44
CA VAL A 14 -0.81 9.01 2.78
C VAL A 14 -0.90 8.08 1.58
N VAL A 15 0.13 8.06 0.73
CA VAL A 15 0.18 7.15 -0.44
C VAL A 15 0.15 5.69 0.00
N LEU A 16 0.88 5.32 1.05
CA LEU A 16 0.85 3.96 1.58
C LEU A 16 -0.51 3.55 2.13
N ILE A 17 -1.16 4.41 2.89
CA ILE A 17 -2.51 4.14 3.41
C ILE A 17 -3.46 3.90 2.23
N PHE A 18 -3.38 4.72 1.18
CA PHE A 18 -4.20 4.54 -0.01
C PHE A 18 -3.92 3.21 -0.73
N LEU A 19 -2.64 2.85 -0.93
CA LEU A 19 -2.25 1.59 -1.54
C LEU A 19 -2.74 0.37 -0.73
N VAL A 20 -2.64 0.42 0.59
CA VAL A 20 -3.14 -0.64 1.48
C VAL A 20 -4.66 -0.74 1.40
N LEU A 21 -5.40 0.38 1.41
CA LEU A 21 -6.86 0.35 1.29
C LEU A 21 -7.35 -0.21 -0.05
N LEU A 22 -6.58 0.00 -1.13
CA LEU A 22 -6.88 -0.61 -2.43
C LEU A 22 -6.81 -2.14 -2.42
N HIS A 23 -6.08 -2.76 -1.48
CA HIS A 23 -6.11 -4.22 -1.31
C HIS A 23 -7.46 -4.69 -0.74
N SER A 24 -8.08 -3.92 0.16
CA SER A 24 -9.37 -4.25 0.77
C SER A 24 -10.58 -3.92 -0.13
N GLY A 25 -10.45 -2.94 -1.03
CA GLY A 25 -11.54 -2.52 -1.92
C GLY A 25 -12.04 -3.61 -2.89
N LYS A 26 -11.23 -4.63 -3.13
CA LYS A 26 -11.56 -5.80 -3.97
C LYS A 26 -12.71 -6.63 -3.41
N ASP A 27 -12.80 -6.79 -2.10
CA ASP A 27 -13.80 -7.64 -1.43
C ASP A 27 -15.10 -6.88 -1.10
N ALA A 28 -15.12 -5.56 -1.30
CA ALA A 28 -16.27 -4.68 -1.03
C ALA A 28 -17.28 -4.55 -2.19
N GLY A 29 -16.98 -5.11 -3.38
CA GLY A 29 -17.85 -5.04 -4.56
C GLY A 29 -18.99 -6.05 -4.56
N MET A 30 -19.96 -5.92 -5.48
CA MET A 30 -21.14 -6.80 -5.61
C MET A 30 -20.80 -8.31 -5.59
N SER A 31 -19.63 -8.74 -6.11
CA SER A 31 -19.17 -10.14 -6.04
C SER A 31 -18.91 -10.64 -4.62
N GLY A 32 -18.48 -9.77 -3.70
CA GLY A 32 -18.32 -10.10 -2.27
C GLY A 32 -19.64 -9.98 -1.50
N ALA A 33 -20.50 -9.04 -1.89
CA ALA A 33 -21.81 -8.82 -1.26
C ALA A 33 -22.87 -9.87 -1.62
N PHE A 34 -22.81 -10.49 -2.81
CA PHE A 34 -23.81 -11.44 -3.26
C PHE A 34 -23.39 -12.91 -3.18
N GLY A 35 -22.13 -13.25 -2.86
CA GLY A 35 -21.66 -14.64 -2.71
C GLY A 35 -21.77 -15.55 -3.95
N VAL A 36 -22.45 -15.09 -5.01
CA VAL A 36 -22.64 -15.75 -6.31
C VAL A 36 -21.42 -15.41 -7.17
N GLY A 37 -20.33 -16.14 -6.93
CA GLY A 37 -19.09 -15.95 -7.70
C GLY A 37 -17.91 -16.84 -7.30
N GLY A 38 -18.08 -17.78 -6.38
CA GLY A 38 -17.01 -18.66 -5.90
C GLY A 38 -16.68 -19.86 -6.81
N GLY A 39 -16.79 -19.72 -8.12
CA GLY A 39 -16.68 -20.84 -9.06
C GLY A 39 -15.94 -20.49 -10.34
N GLY A 40 -14.64 -20.19 -10.25
CA GLY A 40 -13.83 -19.99 -11.47
C GLY A 40 -12.52 -19.26 -11.24
N GLY A 41 -11.52 -19.98 -10.73
CA GLY A 41 -10.09 -19.76 -11.01
C GLY A 41 -9.47 -18.41 -10.65
N ASN A 42 -8.67 -18.38 -9.58
CA ASN A 42 -7.38 -17.69 -9.64
C ASN A 42 -6.43 -18.15 -8.52
N VAL A 43 -5.75 -19.28 -8.73
CA VAL A 43 -4.68 -19.81 -7.85
C VAL A 43 -3.40 -18.95 -7.94
N GLY A 44 -3.51 -17.64 -8.20
CA GLY A 44 -2.34 -16.80 -8.46
C GLY A 44 -2.51 -15.28 -8.32
N GLY A 45 -3.70 -14.79 -7.92
CA GLY A 45 -4.03 -13.36 -7.95
C GLY A 45 -4.03 -12.80 -9.38
N SER A 46 -4.91 -11.85 -9.66
CA SER A 46 -4.86 -11.06 -10.90
C SER A 46 -3.47 -10.42 -11.03
N LEU A 47 -2.99 -10.26 -12.27
CA LEU A 47 -1.76 -9.51 -12.56
C LEU A 47 -1.78 -8.14 -11.87
N MET A 48 -2.95 -7.53 -11.75
CA MET A 48 -3.13 -6.26 -11.08
C MET A 48 -2.86 -6.32 -9.56
N GLU A 49 -3.27 -7.39 -8.88
CA GLU A 49 -3.02 -7.58 -7.44
C GLU A 49 -1.52 -7.71 -7.17
N ARG A 50 -0.83 -8.54 -7.96
CA ARG A 50 0.61 -8.75 -7.82
C ARG A 50 1.42 -7.47 -8.08
N ASN A 51 0.94 -6.62 -8.98
CA ASN A 51 1.54 -5.31 -9.22
C ASN A 51 1.28 -4.37 -8.04
N LEU A 52 0.06 -4.34 -7.51
CA LEU A 52 -0.30 -3.49 -6.36
C LEU A 52 0.48 -3.86 -5.09
N ASP A 53 0.67 -5.15 -4.83
CA ASP A 53 1.54 -5.66 -3.76
C ASP A 53 2.97 -5.14 -3.93
N ARG A 54 3.54 -5.24 -5.14
CA ARG A 54 4.91 -4.82 -5.42
C ARG A 54 5.12 -3.32 -5.20
N TRP A 55 4.16 -2.50 -5.60
CA TRP A 55 4.18 -1.06 -5.34
C TRP A 55 4.07 -0.75 -3.85
N THR A 56 3.18 -1.45 -3.13
CA THR A 56 3.00 -1.26 -1.68
C THR A 56 4.27 -1.59 -0.92
N ILE A 57 4.91 -2.73 -1.24
CA ILE A 57 6.18 -3.13 -0.63
C ILE A 57 7.26 -2.09 -0.90
N LEU A 58 7.36 -1.59 -2.13
CA LEU A 58 8.35 -0.56 -2.49
C LEU A 58 8.15 0.73 -1.67
N PHE A 59 6.92 1.25 -1.60
CA PHE A 59 6.62 2.43 -0.81
C PHE A 59 6.81 2.19 0.70
N ALA A 60 6.53 0.98 1.20
CA ALA A 60 6.67 0.63 2.61
C ALA A 60 8.14 0.65 3.04
N VAL A 61 9.02 0.10 2.20
CA VAL A 61 10.46 0.16 2.42
C VAL A 61 10.95 1.61 2.41
N VAL A 62 10.53 2.42 1.44
CA VAL A 62 10.91 3.84 1.35
C VAL A 62 10.44 4.62 2.58
N PHE A 63 9.23 4.35 3.07
CA PHE A 63 8.71 4.98 4.30
C PHE A 63 9.55 4.64 5.52
N VAL A 64 9.89 3.37 5.73
CA VAL A 64 10.72 2.94 6.87
C VAL A 64 12.11 3.57 6.79
N VAL A 65 12.74 3.57 5.61
CA VAL A 65 14.06 4.20 5.41
C VAL A 65 14.00 5.69 5.73
N ASN A 66 13.01 6.42 5.22
CA ASN A 66 12.86 7.85 5.51
C ASN A 66 12.57 8.11 7.00
N THR A 67 11.78 7.24 7.65
CA THR A 67 11.55 7.30 9.11
C THR A 67 12.86 7.22 9.90
N VAL A 68 13.73 6.26 9.58
CA VAL A 68 15.00 6.04 10.27
C VAL A 68 15.96 7.21 10.03
N VAL A 69 16.03 7.71 8.80
CA VAL A 69 16.85 8.87 8.44
C VAL A 69 16.40 10.12 9.20
N LEU A 70 15.10 10.35 9.27
CA LEU A 70 14.51 11.49 9.99
C LEU A 70 14.78 11.39 11.50
N LEU A 71 14.65 10.19 12.08
CA LEU A 71 14.96 9.95 13.49
C LEU A 71 16.45 10.21 13.80
N LYS A 72 17.36 9.85 12.89
CA LYS A 72 18.81 10.08 13.07
C LYS A 72 19.26 11.51 12.83
N LEU A 73 18.52 12.28 12.02
CA LEU A 73 18.78 13.70 11.76
C LEU A 73 18.05 14.64 12.74
N GLY A 74 17.18 14.09 13.58
CA GLY A 74 16.43 14.82 14.61
C GLY A 74 17.07 14.80 16.01
N GLU A 75 18.16 14.06 16.19
CA GLU A 75 19.10 14.17 17.32
C GLU A 75 20.14 15.25 17.03
#